data_AF-A0A5N5T664-F1
#
_entry.id   AF-A0A5N5T664-F1
#
_cell.length_a   1.000
_cell.length_b   1.000
_cell.length_c   1.000
_cell.angle_alpha   90.00
_cell.angle_beta   90.00
_cell.angle_gamma   90.00
#
_symmetry.space_group_name_H-M   'P 1'
#
loop_
_entity.id
_entity.type
_entity.pdbx_description
1 polymer ?
#
loop_
_entity_poly.entity_id
_entity_poly.type
_entity_poly.pdbx_seq_one_letter_code
_entity_poly.pdbx_strand_id
1 'polypeptide(L)' 'MCEIPTCKFGIIKDVCNCCNICAKGKGDECGGPWGLGGKCAEGLRCVYGHLSEGDNFGFFRIGICQAISYDEPYALP' A
#
# COMPACT_ATOMS: atom_id res chain seq x y z
N MET A 1 -11.88 -9.18 -19.11
CA MET A 1 -10.87 -10.08 -18.51
C MET A 1 -9.65 -9.22 -18.23
N CYS A 2 -9.09 -9.26 -17.02
CA CYS A 2 -7.91 -8.47 -16.68
C CYS A 2 -6.64 -9.16 -17.19
N GLU A 3 -5.73 -8.38 -17.76
CA GLU A 3 -4.42 -8.86 -18.22
C GLU A 3 -3.45 -8.99 -17.04
N ILE A 4 -2.45 -9.87 -17.15
CA ILE A 4 -1.43 -10.05 -16.11
C ILE A 4 -0.27 -9.10 -16.43
N PRO A 5 -0.04 -8.05 -15.62
CA PRO A 5 1.04 -7.11 -15.88
C PRO A 5 2.41 -7.68 -15.49
N THR A 6 3.45 -7.26 -16.19
CA THR A 6 4.85 -7.50 -15.78
C THR A 6 5.29 -6.36 -14.86
N CYS A 7 5.58 -6.67 -13.60
CA CYS A 7 5.80 -5.66 -12.56
C CYS A 7 7.19 -5.77 -11.93
N LYS A 8 7.85 -4.63 -11.70
CA LYS A 8 9.18 -4.55 -11.09
C LYS A 8 9.21 -4.99 -9.62
N PHE A 9 8.13 -4.72 -8.88
CA PHE A 9 8.04 -4.98 -7.44
C PHE A 9 7.02 -6.08 -7.10
N GLY A 10 6.70 -6.94 -8.07
CA GLY A 10 5.73 -8.02 -7.91
C GLY A 10 4.29 -7.62 -8.23
N ILE A 11 3.41 -8.62 -8.18
CA ILE A 11 2.01 -8.53 -8.55
C ILE A 11 1.16 -8.71 -7.30
N ILE A 12 0.19 -7.82 -7.12
CA ILE A 12 -0.79 -7.84 -6.02
C ILE A 12 -2.21 -7.78 -6.61
N LYS A 13 -3.21 -7.99 -5.74
CA LYS A 13 -4.60 -7.78 -6.10
C LYS A 13 -5.01 -6.32 -5.90
N ASP A 14 -5.84 -5.83 -6.82
CA ASP A 14 -6.54 -4.54 -6.71
C ASP A 14 -7.42 -4.46 -5.44
N VAL A 15 -8.04 -3.31 -5.20
CA VAL A 15 -8.93 -3.14 -4.03
C VAL A 15 -10.15 -4.06 -4.09
N CYS A 16 -10.64 -4.38 -5.30
CA CYS A 16 -11.77 -5.26 -5.52
C CYS A 16 -11.41 -6.75 -5.42
N ASN A 17 -10.13 -7.09 -5.21
CA ASN A 17 -9.56 -8.44 -5.30
C ASN A 17 -9.84 -9.20 -6.61
N CYS A 18 -10.14 -8.48 -7.69
CA CYS A 18 -10.46 -9.07 -8.99
C CYS A 18 -9.21 -9.16 -9.86
N CYS A 19 -8.50 -8.05 -10.02
CA CYS A 19 -7.44 -7.93 -11.01
C CYS A 19 -6.04 -7.90 -10.39
N ASN A 20 -5.08 -8.43 -11.14
CA ASN A 20 -3.67 -8.39 -10.82
C ASN A 20 -3.11 -7.02 -11.25
N ILE A 21 -2.49 -6.30 -10.31
CA ILE A 21 -1.88 -4.99 -10.55
C ILE A 21 -0.46 -4.97 -10.00
N CYS A 22 0.34 -3.98 -10.40
CA CYS A 22 1.69 -3.82 -9.87
C CYS A 22 1.68 -3.32 -8.44
N ALA A 23 2.50 -3.95 -7.61
CA ALA A 23 2.77 -3.46 -6.27
C ALA A 23 3.65 -2.21 -6.28
N LYS A 24 3.52 -1.39 -5.26
CA LYS A 24 4.30 -0.17 -5.04
C LYS A 24 5.65 -0.52 -4.38
N GLY A 25 6.72 0.08 -4.89
CA GLY A 25 8.07 -0.11 -4.37
C GLY A 25 8.36 0.75 -3.14
N LYS A 26 9.54 0.55 -2.54
CA LYS A 26 9.98 1.36 -1.39
C LYS A 26 10.08 2.84 -1.79
N GLY A 27 9.45 3.72 -1.03
CA GLY A 27 9.40 5.16 -1.28
C GLY A 27 8.22 5.62 -2.13
N ASP A 28 7.47 4.69 -2.74
CA ASP A 28 6.28 5.04 -3.51
C ASP A 28 5.10 5.37 -2.58
N GLU A 29 4.19 6.20 -3.07
CA GLU A 29 2.90 6.48 -2.42
C GLU A 29 1.99 5.24 -2.42
N CYS A 30 1.24 5.09 -1.33
CA CYS A 30 0.31 3.99 -1.08
C CYS A 30 -0.91 4.44 -0.28
N GLY A 31 -1.96 3.62 -0.26
CA GLY A 31 -3.20 3.92 0.45
C GLY A 31 -4.13 4.81 -0.37
N GLY A 32 -4.49 5.98 0.14
CA GLY A 32 -5.39 6.94 -0.51
C GLY A 32 -6.87 6.52 -0.50
N PRO A 33 -7.76 7.40 -1.01
CA PRO A 33 -9.19 7.14 -1.11
C PRO A 33 -9.48 5.74 -1.65
N TRP A 34 -10.15 4.92 -0.85
CA TRP A 34 -10.54 3.55 -1.24
C TRP A 34 -9.36 2.65 -1.65
N GLY A 35 -8.13 2.94 -1.19
CA GLY A 35 -6.94 2.17 -1.57
C GLY A 35 -6.45 2.40 -3.01
N LEU A 36 -6.92 3.46 -3.69
CA LEU A 36 -6.55 3.78 -5.07
C LEU A 36 -5.09 4.23 -5.24
N GLY A 37 -4.44 4.69 -4.18
CA GLY A 37 -3.00 4.96 -4.14
C GLY A 37 -2.15 3.68 -4.29
N GLY A 38 -2.77 2.50 -4.23
CA GLY A 38 -2.12 1.21 -4.41
C GLY A 38 -1.61 0.60 -3.11
N LYS A 39 -1.14 -0.64 -3.20
CA LYS A 39 -0.57 -1.37 -2.06
C LYS A 39 0.92 -1.63 -2.30
N CYS A 40 1.68 -1.63 -1.21
CA CYS A 40 3.10 -1.90 -1.25
C CYS A 40 3.41 -3.36 -1.61
N ALA A 41 4.60 -3.59 -2.15
CA ALA A 41 5.13 -4.91 -2.40
C ALA A 41 5.28 -5.73 -1.11
N GLU A 42 5.40 -7.04 -1.26
CA GLU A 42 5.73 -7.94 -0.15
C GLU A 42 7.04 -7.47 0.53
N GLY A 43 7.09 -7.50 1.86
CA GLY A 43 8.21 -6.94 2.61
C GLY A 43 8.15 -5.43 2.86
N LEU A 44 7.08 -4.75 2.42
CA LEU A 44 6.87 -3.31 2.65
C LEU A 44 5.51 -3.06 3.32
N ARG A 45 5.45 -2.05 4.19
CA ARG A 45 4.21 -1.53 4.78
C ARG A 45 3.94 -0.10 4.33
N CYS A 46 2.66 0.23 4.21
CA CYS A 46 2.25 1.61 3.95
C CYS A 46 2.29 2.42 5.25
N VAL A 47 3.23 3.36 5.35
CA VAL A 47 3.39 4.22 6.53
C VAL A 47 2.73 5.56 6.26
N TYR A 48 1.68 5.87 7.01
CA TYR A 48 0.98 7.14 6.93
C TYR A 48 1.65 8.20 7.80
N GLY A 49 1.79 9.42 7.29
CA GLY A 49 2.33 10.55 8.05
C GLY A 49 1.47 10.93 9.26
N HIS A 50 2.03 11.78 10.14
CA HIS A 50 1.35 12.26 11.35
C HIS A 50 0.03 12.96 11.00
N LEU A 51 -1.00 12.67 11.79
CA LEU A 51 -2.35 13.20 11.66
C LEU A 51 -2.33 14.70 11.96
N SER A 52 -2.80 15.53 11.03
CA SER A 52 -3.30 16.87 11.34
C SER A 52 -4.69 16.73 11.98
N GLU A 53 -4.94 17.46 13.07
CA GLU A 53 -6.28 17.54 13.68
C GLU A 53 -7.29 18.08 12.66
N GLY A 54 -8.14 17.19 12.12
CA GLY A 54 -9.15 17.51 11.11
C GLY A 54 -9.43 16.38 10.12
N ASP A 55 -8.49 15.44 9.94
CA ASP A 55 -8.60 14.36 8.95
C ASP A 55 -9.33 13.13 9.51
N ASN A 56 -10.65 13.25 9.74
CA ASN A 56 -11.52 12.22 10.31
C ASN A 56 -11.81 11.00 9.41
N PHE A 57 -11.06 10.79 8.33
CA PHE A 57 -11.26 9.64 7.44
C PHE A 57 -9.93 8.93 7.16
N GLY A 58 -9.67 7.85 7.91
CA GLY A 58 -8.54 6.94 7.68
C GLY A 58 -8.44 6.40 6.26
N PHE A 59 -9.54 6.42 5.49
CA PHE A 59 -9.62 5.95 4.12
C PHE A 59 -9.07 6.91 3.05
N PHE A 60 -8.82 8.18 3.35
CA PHE A 60 -8.21 9.12 2.37
C PHE A 60 -6.70 9.28 2.54
N ARG A 61 -6.11 8.63 3.55
CA ARG A 61 -4.72 8.87 3.93
C ARG A 61 -3.78 8.33 2.85
N ILE A 62 -2.92 9.18 2.33
CA ILE A 62 -1.77 8.80 1.51
C ILE A 62 -0.60 8.51 2.46
N GLY A 63 0.04 7.36 2.26
CA GLY A 63 1.25 6.96 2.97
C GLY A 63 2.38 6.67 2.00
N ILE A 64 3.52 6.26 2.54
CA ILE A 64 4.71 5.88 1.77
C ILE A 64 5.10 4.45 2.11
N CYS A 65 5.45 3.66 1.10
CA CYS A 65 5.91 2.29 1.28
C CYS A 65 7.30 2.26 1.92
N GLN A 66 7.38 1.70 3.13
CA GLN A 66 8.63 1.52 3.87
C GLN A 66 8.85 0.04 4.19
N ALA A 67 10.11 -0.36 4.40
CA ALA A 67 10.43 -1.72 4.79
C ALA A 67 9.79 -2.05 6.14
N ILE A 68 9.21 -3.24 6.26
CA ILE A 68 8.90 -3.79 7.57
C ILE A 68 10.23 -4.12 8.26
N SER A 69 10.66 -3.28 9.21
CA SER A 69 11.73 -3.59 10.14
C SER A 69 11.18 -4.51 11.22
N TYR A 70 11.77 -5.69 11.36
CA TYR A 70 11.35 -6.76 12.28
C TYR A 70 11.53 -6.41 13.78
N ASP A 71 11.97 -5.19 14.09
CA ASP A 71 12.10 -4.66 15.45
C ASP A 71 10.77 -4.18 16.06
N GLU A 72 9.66 -4.22 15.31
CA GLU A 72 8.35 -3.77 15.77
C GLU A 72 7.42 -4.96 16.07
N PRO A 73 7.03 -5.22 17.34
CA PRO A 73 6.40 -6.48 17.79
C PRO A 73 4.95 -6.73 17.33
N TYR A 74 4.42 -5.95 16.38
CA TYR A 74 3.02 -6.03 15.92
C TYR A 74 2.85 -5.99 14.40
N ALA A 75 3.87 -6.38 13.62
CA ALA A 75 3.70 -6.62 12.20
C ALA A 75 2.94 -7.94 11.97
N LEU A 76 1.61 -7.93 12.10
CA LEU A 76 0.77 -9.06 11.70
C LEU A 76 0.33 -8.90 10.22
N PRO A 77 0.30 -10.00 9.46
CA PRO A 77 -0.07 -10.02 8.04
C PRO A 77 -1.53 -9.67 7.76
#